data_AF-A0A1I6FPY8-F1
#
_entry.id   AF-A0A1I6FPY8-F1
#
_cell.length_a   1.000
_cell.length_b   1.000
_cell.length_c   1.000
_cell.angle_alpha   90.00
_cell.angle_beta   90.00
_cell.angle_gamma   90.00
#
_symmetry.space_group_name_H-M   'P 1'
#
loop_
_entity.id
_entity.type
_entity.pdbx_description
1 polymer ?
#
loop_
_entity_poly.entity_id
_entity_poly.type
_entity_poly.pdbx_seq_one_letter_code
_entity_poly.pdbx_strand_id
1 'polypeptide(L)'
;MKRNIYNYFGTLIPVFLLYSTSWAQEGIANFTDIEMHGAGSLGIHTNFENHASFVNAEGLTGFYGGTGSIKVSGSQIPYFFDVEFASDQGVRLELPVEIENNANLIRGDLLTSRQELNGYPLFNFDSFYTGESNSSKVDGFVRVHNKSSFVFPVGRAGKLRVVEIESDAINAEITCAYFYENPALYSGFLTRDTPRPFDNRSTLETTTGLRVSGLEFWFLDAALPSRVKLTWDEISNVSSLAQFLDDLRVVGKNKATGQWEDLGNTEISGGKDKGWIISETFLPQDYAIITLGGTRETEAYTTVNLDNYYISPNSDGVNENLKLDLTTEYRNNSIQIYDRNGLMVYKKDQYQGEFVGIANVDMTYRRNSGLESGIYFYIITFHDLREKHHGYLYLTD
;
A
#
# COMPACT_ATOMS: atom_id res chain seq x y z
N MET A 1 2.03 72.43 -77.35
CA MET A 1 1.36 71.12 -77.54
C MET A 1 1.93 70.13 -76.54
N LYS A 2 1.14 69.74 -75.54
CA LYS A 2 1.49 68.74 -74.50
C LYS A 2 1.26 67.33 -75.05
N ARG A 3 2.20 66.42 -74.81
CA ARG A 3 2.11 65.00 -75.22
C ARG A 3 1.75 64.18 -73.97
N ASN A 4 0.57 63.55 -73.99
CA ASN A 4 0.02 62.74 -72.90
C ASN A 4 0.64 61.33 -72.90
N ILE A 5 0.97 60.86 -71.70
CA ILE A 5 1.26 59.48 -71.30
C ILE A 5 0.06 59.03 -70.44
N TYR A 6 -0.41 57.78 -70.55
CA TYR A 6 -1.00 56.93 -69.49
C TYR A 6 -1.32 55.55 -70.13
N ASN A 7 -0.59 54.47 -69.80
CA ASN A 7 -0.74 53.50 -68.70
C ASN A 7 -1.73 52.36 -68.99
N TYR A 8 -1.19 51.19 -69.34
CA TYR A 8 -1.92 49.92 -69.30
C TYR A 8 -1.82 49.33 -67.89
N PHE A 9 -2.94 49.26 -67.17
CA PHE A 9 -3.06 48.50 -65.93
C PHE A 9 -3.32 47.03 -66.26
N GLY A 10 -2.31 46.18 -66.11
CA GLY A 10 -2.47 44.73 -66.08
C GLY A 10 -2.93 44.30 -64.69
N THR A 11 -4.11 43.70 -64.62
CA THR A 11 -4.73 43.17 -63.40
C THR A 11 -3.93 41.97 -62.89
N LEU A 12 -3.31 42.11 -61.72
CA LEU A 12 -2.67 41.01 -60.98
C LEU A 12 -3.74 40.31 -60.13
N ILE A 13 -4.05 39.05 -60.47
CA ILE A 13 -4.90 38.17 -59.65
C ILE A 13 -4.00 37.54 -58.58
N PRO A 14 -4.22 37.79 -57.27
CA PRO A 14 -3.50 37.08 -56.23
C PRO A 14 -4.09 35.67 -56.11
N VAL A 15 -3.31 34.66 -56.47
CA VAL A 15 -3.61 33.26 -56.16
C VAL A 15 -3.36 33.06 -54.67
N PHE A 16 -4.43 32.95 -53.88
CA PHE A 16 -4.36 32.51 -52.49
C PHE A 16 -4.07 31.01 -52.46
N LEU A 17 -2.84 30.63 -52.12
CA LEU A 17 -2.48 29.27 -51.75
C LEU A 17 -3.07 28.96 -50.37
N LEU A 18 -4.19 28.24 -50.35
CA LEU A 18 -4.74 27.62 -49.15
C LEU A 18 -3.78 26.50 -48.70
N TYR A 19 -2.98 26.78 -47.68
CA TYR A 19 -2.26 25.74 -46.95
C TYR A 19 -3.27 24.95 -46.11
N SER A 20 -3.76 23.83 -46.63
CA SER A 20 -4.43 22.83 -45.80
C SER A 20 -3.37 22.05 -45.03
N THR A 21 -3.14 22.41 -43.77
CA THR A 21 -2.42 21.52 -42.84
C THR A 21 -3.34 20.36 -42.51
N SER A 22 -3.18 19.23 -43.20
CA SER A 22 -3.79 17.97 -42.77
C SER A 22 -3.07 17.52 -41.51
N TRP A 23 -3.73 17.58 -40.36
CA TRP A 23 -3.27 16.87 -39.17
C TRP A 23 -3.45 15.38 -39.47
N ALA A 24 -2.35 14.67 -39.70
CA ALA A 24 -2.38 13.21 -39.76
C ALA A 24 -2.79 12.70 -38.38
N GLN A 25 -3.62 11.66 -38.33
CA GLN A 25 -3.99 11.03 -37.07
C GLN A 25 -2.74 10.42 -36.42
N GLU A 26 -2.39 10.86 -35.21
CA GLU A 26 -1.30 10.28 -34.41
C GLU A 26 -1.77 9.00 -33.67
N GLY A 27 -2.48 8.11 -34.37
CA GLY A 27 -3.15 6.95 -33.75
C GLY A 27 -3.91 6.02 -34.70
N ILE A 28 -4.37 4.90 -34.17
CA ILE A 28 -5.33 3.97 -34.81
C ILE A 28 -6.69 4.24 -34.20
N ALA A 29 -7.71 4.49 -35.03
CA ALA A 29 -9.09 4.57 -34.58
C ALA A 29 -9.95 3.43 -35.13
N ASN A 30 -10.78 2.89 -34.25
CA ASN A 30 -11.82 1.95 -34.60
C ASN A 30 -13.18 2.65 -34.65
N PHE A 31 -13.83 2.65 -35.82
CA PHE A 31 -15.17 3.21 -36.03
C PHE A 31 -16.20 2.15 -36.44
N THR A 32 -15.81 0.88 -36.52
CA THR A 32 -16.67 -0.25 -36.90
C THR A 32 -16.45 -1.43 -35.95
N ASP A 33 -17.27 -2.48 -36.00
CA ASP A 33 -17.04 -3.60 -35.10
C ASP A 33 -15.76 -4.37 -35.49
N ILE A 34 -14.89 -4.59 -34.50
CA ILE A 34 -13.69 -5.42 -34.60
C ILE A 34 -13.87 -6.61 -33.65
N GLU A 35 -13.71 -7.81 -34.18
CA GLU A 35 -13.65 -9.05 -33.41
C GLU A 35 -12.36 -9.80 -33.73
N MET A 36 -11.58 -10.13 -32.70
CA MET A 36 -10.41 -10.99 -32.79
C MET A 36 -10.82 -12.43 -32.44
N HIS A 37 -10.46 -13.38 -33.29
CA HIS A 37 -10.79 -14.79 -33.13
C HIS A 37 -9.55 -15.66 -32.86
N GLY A 38 -9.72 -16.70 -32.04
CA GLY A 38 -8.67 -17.67 -31.72
C GLY A 38 -7.44 -17.03 -31.10
N ALA A 39 -6.26 -17.61 -31.34
CA ALA A 39 -4.98 -17.12 -30.84
C ALA A 39 -4.44 -15.88 -31.60
N GLY A 40 -5.33 -15.02 -32.09
CA GLY A 40 -4.95 -13.77 -32.75
C GLY A 40 -4.14 -12.87 -31.82
N SER A 41 -3.19 -12.12 -32.38
CA SER A 41 -2.39 -11.15 -31.61
C SER A 41 -2.35 -9.80 -32.32
N LEU A 42 -2.60 -8.73 -31.56
CA LEU A 42 -2.58 -7.36 -32.05
C LEU A 42 -1.57 -6.54 -31.23
N GLY A 43 -0.56 -5.98 -31.90
CA GLY A 43 0.38 -5.03 -31.30
C GLY A 43 0.06 -3.58 -31.67
N ILE A 44 -0.23 -2.76 -30.68
CA ILE A 44 -0.54 -1.34 -30.82
C ILE A 44 0.67 -0.53 -30.34
N HIS A 45 1.24 0.28 -31.22
CA HIS A 45 2.45 1.09 -30.96
C HIS A 45 2.20 2.61 -30.94
N THR A 46 0.93 3.02 -30.98
CA THR A 46 0.49 4.43 -31.06
C THR A 46 -0.81 4.60 -30.28
N ASN A 47 -1.38 5.80 -30.24
CA ASN A 47 -2.67 6.03 -29.58
C ASN A 47 -3.76 5.14 -30.20
N PHE A 48 -4.63 4.60 -29.37
CA PHE A 48 -5.76 3.76 -29.77
C PHE A 48 -7.07 4.47 -29.40
N GLU A 49 -7.91 4.71 -30.38
CA GLU A 49 -9.20 5.38 -30.21
C GLU A 49 -10.35 4.42 -30.58
N ASN A 50 -11.20 4.04 -29.63
CA ASN A 50 -12.27 3.07 -29.86
C ASN A 50 -13.66 3.72 -29.82
N HIS A 51 -14.36 3.73 -30.96
CA HIS A 51 -15.70 4.29 -31.11
C HIS A 51 -16.79 3.26 -31.44
N ALA A 52 -16.42 2.00 -31.65
CA ALA A 52 -17.31 0.89 -31.96
C ALA A 52 -16.93 -0.36 -31.15
N SER A 53 -17.64 -1.47 -31.36
CA SER A 53 -17.34 -2.71 -30.63
C SER A 53 -15.90 -3.15 -30.92
N PHE A 54 -15.15 -3.46 -29.87
CA PHE A 54 -13.85 -4.11 -29.98
C PHE A 54 -13.86 -5.30 -29.04
N VAL A 55 -13.87 -6.51 -29.60
CA VAL A 55 -13.94 -7.76 -28.85
C VAL A 55 -12.71 -8.59 -29.18
N ASN A 56 -11.84 -8.77 -28.19
CA ASN A 56 -10.84 -9.82 -28.21
C ASN A 56 -11.23 -10.88 -27.18
N ALA A 57 -11.77 -12.02 -27.64
CA ALA A 57 -12.32 -13.05 -26.77
C ALA A 57 -11.35 -14.18 -26.41
N GLU A 58 -10.27 -14.38 -27.17
CA GLU A 58 -9.37 -15.56 -27.00
C GLU A 58 -7.88 -15.25 -27.29
N GLY A 59 -7.54 -14.01 -27.64
CA GLY A 59 -6.22 -13.62 -28.11
C GLY A 59 -5.53 -12.57 -27.24
N LEU A 60 -4.41 -12.03 -27.75
CA LEU A 60 -3.56 -11.06 -27.05
C LEU A 60 -3.61 -9.68 -27.75
N THR A 61 -3.91 -8.63 -26.98
CA THR A 61 -3.69 -7.25 -27.42
C THR A 61 -2.55 -6.63 -26.61
N GLY A 62 -1.51 -6.10 -27.24
CA GLY A 62 -0.40 -5.46 -26.55
C GLY A 62 -0.25 -3.99 -26.89
N PHE A 63 0.06 -3.16 -25.90
CA PHE A 63 0.40 -1.75 -26.05
C PHE A 63 1.91 -1.57 -25.84
N TYR A 64 2.63 -1.23 -26.91
CA TYR A 64 4.09 -1.26 -26.99
C TYR A 64 4.67 0.11 -27.36
N GLY A 65 5.17 0.86 -26.38
CA GLY A 65 5.68 2.23 -26.57
C GLY A 65 7.14 2.38 -26.18
N GLY A 66 7.94 3.04 -27.04
CA GLY A 66 9.34 3.39 -26.73
C GLY A 66 9.57 4.88 -26.46
N THR A 67 8.81 5.75 -27.11
CA THR A 67 8.91 7.21 -26.95
C THR A 67 7.51 7.81 -26.86
N GLY A 68 7.20 8.49 -25.75
CA GLY A 68 5.87 9.05 -25.49
C GLY A 68 4.88 8.03 -24.90
N SER A 69 3.87 8.53 -24.19
CA SER A 69 2.82 7.68 -23.60
C SER A 69 1.81 7.29 -24.68
N ILE A 70 1.38 6.03 -24.71
CA ILE A 70 0.25 5.59 -25.55
C ILE A 70 -1.05 6.02 -24.86
N LYS A 71 -1.97 6.61 -25.59
CA LYS A 71 -3.31 6.99 -25.10
C LYS A 71 -4.35 6.01 -25.61
N VAL A 72 -5.20 5.51 -24.71
CA VAL A 72 -6.40 4.73 -25.01
C VAL A 72 -7.60 5.63 -24.74
N SER A 73 -8.29 6.03 -25.81
CA SER A 73 -9.40 6.99 -25.79
C SER A 73 -10.57 6.52 -26.66
N GLY A 74 -11.66 7.29 -26.70
CA GLY A 74 -12.84 6.97 -27.51
C GLY A 74 -14.15 6.99 -26.73
N SER A 75 -15.19 6.38 -27.32
CA SER A 75 -16.56 6.39 -26.81
C SER A 75 -17.14 5.00 -26.53
N GLN A 76 -16.40 3.93 -26.81
CA GLN A 76 -16.80 2.54 -26.56
C GLN A 76 -15.70 1.80 -25.80
N ILE A 77 -16.09 1.07 -24.76
CA ILE A 77 -15.17 0.29 -23.92
C ILE A 77 -14.66 -0.91 -24.72
N PRO A 78 -13.33 -1.04 -24.96
CA PRO A 78 -12.78 -2.23 -25.58
C PRO A 78 -12.71 -3.38 -24.58
N TYR A 79 -12.93 -4.58 -25.09
CA TYR A 79 -12.89 -5.83 -24.35
C TYR A 79 -11.66 -6.65 -24.75
N PHE A 80 -10.80 -6.96 -23.79
CA PHE A 80 -9.56 -7.70 -24.01
C PHE A 80 -9.52 -8.99 -23.19
N PHE A 81 -9.28 -10.12 -23.85
CA PHE A 81 -9.03 -11.39 -23.17
C PHE A 81 -7.68 -11.36 -22.45
N ASP A 82 -6.57 -11.41 -23.20
CA ASP A 82 -5.23 -11.11 -22.68
C ASP A 82 -4.76 -9.73 -23.17
N VAL A 83 -4.18 -8.95 -22.26
CA VAL A 83 -3.60 -7.64 -22.56
C VAL A 83 -2.20 -7.47 -22.00
N GLU A 84 -1.32 -6.86 -22.78
CA GLU A 84 0.05 -6.51 -22.38
C GLU A 84 0.25 -5.00 -22.36
N PHE A 85 0.84 -4.48 -21.28
CA PHE A 85 1.23 -3.09 -21.16
C PHE A 85 2.75 -2.98 -21.05
N ALA A 86 3.38 -2.54 -22.14
CA ALA A 86 4.84 -2.43 -22.25
C ALA A 86 5.22 -1.10 -22.93
N SER A 87 5.05 0.00 -22.23
CA SER A 87 5.31 1.35 -22.73
C SER A 87 6.19 2.13 -21.75
N ASP A 88 7.37 2.59 -22.17
CA ASP A 88 8.34 3.26 -21.30
C ASP A 88 7.80 4.52 -20.60
N GLN A 89 6.89 5.24 -21.26
CA GLN A 89 6.22 6.44 -20.70
C GLN A 89 4.80 6.13 -20.21
N GLY A 90 4.46 4.85 -20.10
CA GLY A 90 3.16 4.37 -19.67
C GLY A 90 2.10 4.34 -20.76
N VAL A 91 0.95 3.78 -20.39
CA VAL A 91 -0.27 3.75 -21.20
C VAL A 91 -1.34 4.52 -20.43
N ARG A 92 -1.90 5.56 -21.02
CA ARG A 92 -2.94 6.40 -20.40
C ARG A 92 -4.32 5.93 -20.83
N LEU A 93 -5.15 5.60 -19.86
CA LEU A 93 -6.55 5.25 -20.08
C LEU A 93 -7.43 6.48 -19.85
N GLU A 94 -8.10 6.93 -20.91
CA GLU A 94 -9.13 7.99 -20.86
C GLU A 94 -10.56 7.43 -20.90
N LEU A 95 -10.69 6.11 -21.07
CA LEU A 95 -11.91 5.34 -20.86
C LEU A 95 -11.59 4.01 -20.15
N PRO A 96 -12.58 3.26 -19.65
CA PRO A 96 -12.34 1.94 -19.10
C PRO A 96 -11.82 0.97 -20.17
N VAL A 97 -11.05 -0.04 -19.73
CA VAL A 97 -10.71 -1.22 -20.55
C VAL A 97 -11.09 -2.46 -19.77
N GLU A 98 -11.84 -3.36 -20.40
CA GLU A 98 -12.27 -4.61 -19.78
C GLU A 98 -11.24 -5.71 -20.02
N ILE A 99 -10.89 -6.42 -18.95
CA ILE A 99 -9.90 -7.50 -18.94
C ILE A 99 -10.59 -8.78 -18.47
N GLU A 100 -10.63 -9.79 -19.34
CA GLU A 100 -11.32 -11.05 -19.05
C GLU A 100 -10.40 -12.11 -18.45
N ASN A 101 -9.13 -12.17 -18.87
CA ASN A 101 -8.20 -13.20 -18.41
C ASN A 101 -6.98 -12.60 -17.71
N ASN A 102 -6.00 -12.07 -18.45
CA ASN A 102 -4.76 -11.57 -17.87
C ASN A 102 -4.39 -10.17 -18.37
N ALA A 103 -4.04 -9.28 -17.45
CA ALA A 103 -3.27 -8.07 -17.75
C ALA A 103 -1.82 -8.21 -17.31
N ASN A 104 -0.89 -8.22 -18.26
CA ASN A 104 0.53 -8.29 -17.98
C ASN A 104 1.14 -6.87 -17.96
N LEU A 105 1.55 -6.42 -16.78
CA LEU A 105 2.20 -5.15 -16.50
C LEU A 105 3.71 -5.33 -16.69
N ILE A 106 4.20 -5.10 -17.90
CA ILE A 106 5.60 -5.42 -18.24
C ILE A 106 6.52 -4.23 -17.98
N ARG A 107 6.13 -3.05 -18.46
CA ARG A 107 6.98 -1.85 -18.42
C ARG A 107 6.18 -0.56 -18.49
N GLY A 108 6.52 0.36 -17.60
CA GLY A 108 5.83 1.63 -17.42
C GLY A 108 4.49 1.47 -16.72
N ASP A 109 3.96 2.59 -16.25
CA ASP A 109 2.72 2.61 -15.48
C ASP A 109 1.48 2.66 -16.41
N LEU A 110 0.40 2.02 -15.97
CA LEU A 110 -0.93 2.28 -16.50
C LEU A 110 -1.47 3.54 -15.80
N LEU A 111 -1.64 4.61 -16.55
CA LEU A 111 -1.96 5.94 -16.04
C LEU A 111 -3.47 6.18 -16.14
N THR A 112 -4.10 6.59 -15.04
CA THR A 112 -5.51 6.98 -15.05
C THR A 112 -5.75 8.28 -14.28
N SER A 113 -6.83 8.99 -14.61
CA SER A 113 -7.15 10.26 -13.95
C SER A 113 -7.52 10.03 -12.48
N ARG A 114 -6.97 10.86 -11.59
CA ARG A 114 -7.37 10.92 -10.17
C ARG A 114 -8.41 12.00 -9.88
N GLN A 115 -8.70 12.83 -10.87
CA GLN A 115 -9.69 13.91 -10.75
C GLN A 115 -11.05 13.48 -11.28
N GLU A 116 -11.06 12.55 -12.23
CA GLU A 116 -12.24 12.04 -12.92
C GLU A 116 -12.14 10.52 -13.01
N LEU A 117 -13.18 9.80 -12.59
CA LEU A 117 -13.25 8.35 -12.72
C LEU A 117 -13.73 7.93 -14.12
N ASN A 118 -12.99 8.34 -15.15
CA ASN A 118 -13.34 8.13 -16.56
C ASN A 118 -12.56 6.99 -17.22
N GLY A 119 -11.32 6.71 -16.81
CA GLY A 119 -10.53 5.59 -17.32
C GLY A 119 -9.90 4.74 -16.22
N TYR A 120 -9.89 3.43 -16.40
CA TYR A 120 -9.34 2.44 -15.47
C TYR A 120 -9.32 1.04 -16.11
N PRO A 121 -8.40 0.15 -15.71
CA PRO A 121 -8.57 -1.28 -15.98
C PRO A 121 -9.73 -1.83 -15.14
N LEU A 122 -10.58 -2.62 -15.77
CA LEU A 122 -11.69 -3.35 -15.14
C LEU A 122 -11.41 -4.85 -15.19
N PHE A 123 -11.21 -5.46 -14.02
CA PHE A 123 -11.03 -6.91 -13.85
C PHE A 123 -12.36 -7.55 -13.44
N ASN A 124 -12.87 -8.49 -14.23
CA ASN A 124 -14.12 -9.21 -13.94
C ASN A 124 -13.88 -10.68 -13.53
N PHE A 125 -14.81 -11.30 -12.80
CA PHE A 125 -14.83 -12.74 -12.46
C PHE A 125 -13.48 -13.33 -12.02
N ASP A 126 -12.82 -14.11 -12.88
CA ASP A 126 -11.56 -14.81 -12.60
C ASP A 126 -10.33 -14.10 -13.18
N SER A 127 -10.51 -12.95 -13.85
CA SER A 127 -9.41 -12.18 -14.43
C SER A 127 -8.37 -11.77 -13.39
N PHE A 128 -7.11 -11.69 -13.80
CA PHE A 128 -5.99 -11.38 -12.95
C PHE A 128 -4.99 -10.50 -13.69
N TYR A 129 -3.92 -10.12 -12.99
CA TYR A 129 -2.78 -9.45 -13.60
C TYR A 129 -1.48 -10.09 -13.13
N THR A 130 -0.40 -9.77 -13.83
CA THR A 130 0.97 -10.17 -13.51
C THR A 130 1.95 -9.04 -13.79
N GLY A 131 3.14 -9.09 -13.19
CA GLY A 131 4.26 -8.19 -13.55
C GLY A 131 4.33 -6.87 -12.77
N GLU A 132 3.51 -6.70 -11.73
CA GLU A 132 3.52 -5.49 -10.93
C GLU A 132 4.90 -5.23 -10.29
N SER A 133 5.32 -3.97 -10.34
CA SER A 133 6.59 -3.52 -9.79
C SER A 133 6.54 -2.03 -9.51
N ASN A 134 7.59 -1.51 -8.88
CA ASN A 134 7.77 -0.06 -8.70
C ASN A 134 7.76 0.71 -10.04
N SER A 135 8.16 0.07 -11.14
CA SER A 135 8.24 0.64 -12.50
C SER A 135 7.10 0.25 -13.43
N SER A 136 6.21 -0.66 -13.01
CA SER A 136 5.03 -1.03 -13.79
C SER A 136 3.88 -1.41 -12.86
N LYS A 137 2.91 -0.50 -12.75
CA LYS A 137 1.74 -0.62 -11.87
C LYS A 137 0.65 0.31 -12.40
N VAL A 138 -0.51 0.32 -11.74
CA VAL A 138 -1.56 1.29 -12.03
C VAL A 138 -1.31 2.56 -11.20
N ASP A 139 -0.88 3.64 -11.87
CA ASP A 139 -0.89 4.99 -11.30
C ASP A 139 -2.25 5.62 -11.56
N GLY A 140 -3.27 5.14 -10.85
CA GLY A 140 -4.66 5.50 -11.11
C GLY A 140 -5.65 4.74 -10.24
N PHE A 141 -6.89 4.78 -10.70
CA PHE A 141 -7.95 3.89 -10.26
C PHE A 141 -7.86 2.55 -10.98
N VAL A 142 -8.20 1.50 -10.22
CA VAL A 142 -8.50 0.15 -10.71
C VAL A 142 -9.91 -0.18 -10.26
N ARG A 143 -10.66 -0.88 -11.11
CA ARG A 143 -11.98 -1.38 -10.78
C ARG A 143 -12.03 -2.90 -10.94
N VAL A 144 -12.81 -3.53 -10.08
CA VAL A 144 -13.00 -4.98 -10.05
C VAL A 144 -14.50 -5.26 -9.94
N HIS A 145 -14.99 -6.22 -10.70
CA HIS A 145 -16.38 -6.71 -10.64
C HIS A 145 -16.43 -8.20 -10.29
N ASN A 146 -17.48 -8.59 -9.58
CA ASN A 146 -17.79 -9.99 -9.28
C ASN A 146 -16.67 -10.77 -8.58
N LYS A 147 -15.95 -10.11 -7.65
CA LYS A 147 -14.92 -10.75 -6.82
C LYS A 147 -15.16 -10.50 -5.33
N SER A 148 -14.86 -11.49 -4.50
CA SER A 148 -14.79 -11.33 -3.03
C SER A 148 -13.40 -10.94 -2.55
N SER A 149 -12.36 -11.14 -3.35
CA SER A 149 -11.00 -10.73 -3.02
C SER A 149 -10.24 -10.26 -4.25
N PHE A 150 -9.31 -9.33 -4.04
CA PHE A 150 -8.41 -8.86 -5.09
C PHE A 150 -7.19 -8.17 -4.48
N VAL A 151 -6.08 -8.24 -5.20
CA VAL A 151 -4.83 -7.54 -4.88
C VAL A 151 -4.71 -6.37 -5.86
N PHE A 152 -4.82 -5.14 -5.42
CA PHE A 152 -4.78 -3.98 -6.32
C PHE A 152 -3.32 -3.59 -6.63
N PRO A 153 -2.88 -3.60 -7.91
CA PRO A 153 -1.52 -3.20 -8.30
C PRO A 153 -1.39 -1.68 -8.39
N VAL A 154 -1.85 -0.96 -7.37
CA VAL A 154 -1.85 0.51 -7.37
C VAL A 154 -0.54 1.08 -6.85
N GLY A 155 -0.22 2.30 -7.27
CA GLY A 155 0.96 3.01 -6.79
C GLY A 155 1.12 4.39 -7.42
N ARG A 156 2.23 5.06 -7.09
CA ARG A 156 2.54 6.40 -7.60
C ARG A 156 4.01 6.72 -7.43
N ALA A 157 4.55 7.58 -8.29
CA ALA A 157 5.90 8.14 -8.16
C ALA A 157 7.00 7.07 -7.92
N GLY A 158 6.94 5.99 -8.71
CA GLY A 158 7.90 4.89 -8.62
C GLY A 158 7.70 3.96 -7.42
N LYS A 159 6.57 4.05 -6.72
CA LYS A 159 6.25 3.18 -5.55
C LYS A 159 5.04 2.32 -5.84
N LEU A 160 5.20 1.02 -5.69
CA LEU A 160 4.09 0.07 -5.62
C LEU A 160 3.55 0.05 -4.18
N ARG A 161 2.23 0.18 -4.05
CA ARG A 161 1.50 0.23 -2.78
C ARG A 161 0.26 -0.63 -2.87
N VAL A 162 0.52 -1.93 -2.97
CA VAL A 162 -0.51 -2.95 -3.06
C VAL A 162 -1.49 -2.83 -1.91
N VAL A 163 -2.77 -2.95 -2.25
CA VAL A 163 -3.87 -3.13 -1.31
C VAL A 163 -4.51 -4.48 -1.61
N GLU A 164 -4.59 -5.36 -0.62
CA GLU A 164 -5.39 -6.57 -0.73
C GLU A 164 -6.72 -6.34 -0.01
N ILE A 165 -7.82 -6.74 -0.63
CA ILE A 165 -9.15 -6.74 0.00
C ILE A 165 -9.66 -8.17 0.08
N GLU A 166 -10.26 -8.51 1.21
CA GLU A 166 -11.03 -9.73 1.41
C GLU A 166 -12.41 -9.35 1.97
N SER A 167 -13.46 -9.63 1.20
CA SER A 167 -14.84 -9.33 1.54
C SER A 167 -15.62 -10.58 1.93
N ASP A 168 -16.62 -10.41 2.79
CA ASP A 168 -17.45 -11.51 3.30
C ASP A 168 -18.24 -12.24 2.19
N ALA A 169 -18.49 -11.58 1.07
CA ALA A 169 -19.11 -12.15 -0.12
C ALA A 169 -18.58 -11.49 -1.40
N ILE A 170 -19.08 -11.94 -2.55
CA ILE A 170 -18.74 -11.40 -3.87
C ILE A 170 -19.28 -9.97 -3.99
N ASN A 171 -18.39 -8.99 -4.19
CA ASN A 171 -18.80 -7.63 -4.50
C ASN A 171 -19.22 -7.52 -5.96
N ALA A 172 -20.31 -6.80 -6.22
CA ALA A 172 -20.65 -6.36 -7.57
C ALA A 172 -19.56 -5.44 -8.14
N GLU A 173 -19.03 -4.54 -7.30
CA GLU A 173 -17.95 -3.62 -7.67
C GLU A 173 -17.05 -3.29 -6.48
N ILE A 174 -15.75 -3.19 -6.75
CA ILE A 174 -14.73 -2.63 -5.86
C ILE A 174 -13.87 -1.65 -6.66
N THR A 175 -13.64 -0.45 -6.12
CA THR A 175 -12.78 0.56 -6.75
C THR A 175 -11.66 0.96 -5.80
N CYS A 176 -10.41 0.98 -6.28
CA CYS A 176 -9.25 1.34 -5.47
C CYS A 176 -8.29 2.27 -6.21
N ALA A 177 -7.67 3.20 -5.47
CA ALA A 177 -6.54 4.00 -5.94
C ALA A 177 -5.60 4.37 -4.78
N TYR A 178 -4.33 4.53 -5.10
CA TYR A 178 -3.31 5.01 -4.16
C TYR A 178 -2.94 6.47 -4.43
N PHE A 179 -2.72 7.23 -3.35
CA PHE A 179 -2.32 8.63 -3.36
C PHE A 179 -1.09 8.84 -2.46
N TYR A 180 -0.03 9.41 -3.03
CA TYR A 180 1.17 9.83 -2.30
C TYR A 180 1.09 11.33 -2.00
N GLU A 181 0.14 11.68 -1.15
CA GLU A 181 -0.11 13.06 -0.71
C GLU A 181 -0.74 13.06 0.69
N ASN A 182 -0.80 14.24 1.31
CA ASN A 182 -1.36 14.37 2.65
C ASN A 182 -2.88 14.11 2.65
N PRO A 183 -3.38 13.14 3.43
CA PRO A 183 -4.82 12.83 3.50
C PRO A 183 -5.69 14.03 3.87
N ALA A 184 -5.19 14.97 4.67
CA ALA A 184 -5.91 16.19 5.06
C ALA A 184 -6.19 17.16 3.88
N LEU A 185 -5.51 16.96 2.75
CA LEU A 185 -5.74 17.72 1.52
C LEU A 185 -6.73 17.03 0.57
N TYR A 186 -7.15 15.80 0.88
CA TYR A 186 -8.09 15.07 0.03
C TYR A 186 -9.40 15.84 -0.07
N SER A 187 -9.74 16.22 -1.29
CA SER A 187 -11.04 16.83 -1.57
C SER A 187 -12.02 15.83 -2.18
N GLY A 188 -11.68 14.58 -2.47
CA GLY A 188 -12.52 13.76 -3.35
C GLY A 188 -12.25 13.99 -4.84
N PHE A 189 -12.91 13.19 -5.66
CA PHE A 189 -12.86 13.24 -7.12
C PHE A 189 -14.26 13.42 -7.70
N LEU A 190 -14.32 13.94 -8.93
CA LEU A 190 -15.58 14.12 -9.63
C LEU A 190 -16.04 12.76 -10.15
N THR A 191 -17.24 12.36 -9.72
CA THR A 191 -18.01 11.34 -10.44
C THR A 191 -19.20 12.03 -11.10
N ARG A 192 -19.81 11.37 -12.10
CA ARG A 192 -21.04 11.86 -12.73
C ARG A 192 -22.19 12.03 -11.72
N ASP A 193 -22.14 11.29 -10.61
CA ASP A 193 -23.20 11.20 -9.61
C ASP A 193 -22.88 11.96 -8.29
N THR A 194 -21.64 12.37 -8.06
CA THR A 194 -21.20 13.15 -6.87
C THR A 194 -20.41 14.42 -7.27
N PRO A 195 -21.10 15.51 -7.66
CA PRO A 195 -20.47 16.75 -8.12
C PRO A 195 -19.87 17.62 -7.01
N ARG A 196 -19.91 17.16 -5.74
CA ARG A 196 -19.28 17.85 -4.62
C ARG A 196 -18.14 17.01 -4.07
N PRO A 197 -16.89 17.47 -4.25
CA PRO A 197 -15.73 16.86 -3.61
C PRO A 197 -15.95 16.82 -2.07
N PHE A 198 -15.70 15.68 -1.41
CA PHE A 198 -15.71 15.56 0.06
C PHE A 198 -14.66 16.50 0.67
N ASP A 199 -15.08 17.53 1.41
CA ASP A 199 -14.13 18.45 2.05
C ASP A 199 -13.55 17.83 3.33
N ASN A 200 -12.33 17.28 3.24
CA ASN A 200 -11.61 16.71 4.38
C ASN A 200 -10.92 17.76 5.28
N ARG A 201 -11.24 19.06 5.15
CA ARG A 201 -10.62 20.14 5.95
C ARG A 201 -11.08 20.20 7.42
N SER A 202 -11.81 19.20 7.93
CA SER A 202 -11.97 19.08 9.39
C SER A 202 -10.62 18.73 10.00
N THR A 203 -10.25 19.46 11.05
CA THR A 203 -8.98 19.35 11.75
C THR A 203 -8.66 17.89 12.06
N LEU A 204 -7.37 17.57 12.16
CA LEU A 204 -6.83 16.27 12.61
C LEU A 204 -7.22 15.95 14.07
N GLU A 205 -8.38 16.38 14.54
CA GLU A 205 -8.98 16.05 15.83
C GLU A 205 -9.45 14.59 15.74
N THR A 206 -8.46 13.73 15.79
CA THR A 206 -8.56 12.32 16.10
C THR A 206 -9.53 12.13 17.26
N THR A 207 -10.43 11.15 17.14
CA THR A 207 -10.93 10.39 18.28
C THR A 207 -9.74 10.20 19.24
N THR A 208 -9.88 10.70 20.46
CA THR A 208 -8.78 10.92 21.42
C THR A 208 -7.70 9.83 21.35
N GLY A 209 -6.49 10.17 20.87
CA GLY A 209 -5.32 9.30 20.94
C GLY A 209 -4.82 8.70 19.62
N LEU A 210 -5.56 8.79 18.51
CA LEU A 210 -5.06 8.32 17.21
C LEU A 210 -4.02 9.29 16.60
N ARG A 211 -3.06 8.73 15.88
CA ARG A 211 -2.15 9.43 14.95
C ARG A 211 -2.49 8.95 13.55
N VAL A 212 -2.46 9.86 12.59
CA VAL A 212 -2.81 9.60 11.19
C VAL A 212 -1.61 9.98 10.33
N SER A 213 -1.27 9.11 9.36
CA SER A 213 -0.22 9.42 8.39
C SER A 213 -0.56 10.69 7.61
N GLY A 214 0.42 11.58 7.48
CA GLY A 214 0.33 12.78 6.64
C GLY A 214 0.94 12.60 5.26
N LEU A 215 1.32 11.38 4.86
CA LEU A 215 2.18 11.13 3.70
C LEU A 215 1.48 10.42 2.54
N GLU A 216 0.52 9.55 2.84
CA GLU A 216 -0.15 8.74 1.83
C GLU A 216 -1.53 8.30 2.31
N PHE A 217 -2.38 7.90 1.36
CA PHE A 217 -3.65 7.23 1.63
C PHE A 217 -4.09 6.39 0.44
N TRP A 218 -5.13 5.60 0.68
CA TRP A 218 -5.82 4.83 -0.33
C TRP A 218 -7.29 5.24 -0.36
N PHE A 219 -7.80 5.41 -1.58
CA PHE A 219 -9.24 5.35 -1.81
C PHE A 219 -9.63 3.89 -1.97
N LEU A 220 -10.68 3.47 -1.29
CA LEU A 220 -11.26 2.16 -1.42
C LEU A 220 -12.78 2.24 -1.25
N ASP A 221 -13.51 1.79 -2.25
CA ASP A 221 -14.96 1.75 -2.25
C ASP A 221 -15.43 0.33 -2.55
N ALA A 222 -16.21 -0.24 -1.63
CA ALA A 222 -16.80 -1.57 -1.71
C ALA A 222 -18.07 -1.59 -0.86
N ALA A 223 -19.09 -2.30 -1.34
CA ALA A 223 -20.41 -2.32 -0.73
C ALA A 223 -20.59 -3.40 0.36
N LEU A 224 -19.59 -4.25 0.56
CA LEU A 224 -19.64 -5.35 1.52
C LEU A 224 -18.60 -5.18 2.64
N PRO A 225 -18.89 -5.68 3.86
CA PRO A 225 -17.90 -5.76 4.92
C PRO A 225 -16.66 -6.50 4.45
N SER A 226 -15.49 -5.91 4.74
CA SER A 226 -14.21 -6.36 4.22
C SER A 226 -13.08 -6.11 5.20
N ARG A 227 -12.03 -6.93 5.11
CA ARG A 227 -10.71 -6.66 5.67
C ARG A 227 -9.78 -6.19 4.56
N VAL A 228 -8.81 -5.34 4.91
CA VAL A 228 -7.82 -4.83 3.96
C VAL A 228 -6.41 -5.02 4.48
N LYS A 229 -5.50 -5.45 3.61
CA LYS A 229 -4.06 -5.46 3.86
C LYS A 229 -3.41 -4.26 3.20
N LEU A 230 -2.81 -3.39 4.01
CA LEU A 230 -2.01 -2.26 3.55
C LEU A 230 -0.52 -2.58 3.70
N THR A 231 0.28 -2.08 2.76
CA THR A 231 1.75 -2.25 2.77
C THR A 231 2.44 -0.90 2.97
N TRP A 232 3.64 -0.92 3.56
CA TRP A 232 4.47 0.28 3.75
C TRP A 232 5.95 0.03 3.45
N ASP A 233 6.69 1.11 3.30
CA ASP A 233 8.16 1.11 3.28
C ASP A 233 8.72 2.24 4.18
N GLU A 234 10.04 2.42 4.15
CA GLU A 234 10.78 3.42 4.94
C GLU A 234 10.21 4.84 4.75
N ILE A 235 9.76 5.16 3.54
CA ILE A 235 9.26 6.49 3.22
C ILE A 235 7.86 6.72 3.80
N SER A 236 7.10 5.66 4.08
CA SER A 236 5.83 5.76 4.81
C SER A 236 6.01 6.24 6.26
N ASN A 237 7.24 6.19 6.79
CA ASN A 237 7.63 6.72 8.11
C ASN A 237 6.70 6.27 9.25
N VAL A 238 6.38 4.97 9.29
CA VAL A 238 5.48 4.39 10.31
C VAL A 238 6.03 4.56 11.74
N SER A 239 7.35 4.75 11.89
CA SER A 239 8.01 5.13 13.15
C SER A 239 7.47 6.41 13.79
N SER A 240 6.91 7.31 12.99
CA SER A 240 6.28 8.55 13.48
C SER A 240 4.84 8.34 13.98
N LEU A 241 4.22 7.22 13.58
CA LEU A 241 2.86 6.85 13.93
C LEU A 241 2.79 6.02 15.21
N ALA A 242 3.79 5.15 15.42
CA ALA A 242 3.80 4.20 16.52
C ALA A 242 5.24 3.81 16.94
N GLN A 243 5.42 3.54 18.24
CA GLN A 243 6.70 3.02 18.74
C GLN A 243 6.85 1.52 18.45
N PHE A 244 5.80 0.74 18.68
CA PHE A 244 5.74 -0.70 18.40
C PHE A 244 4.81 -0.97 17.22
N LEU A 245 5.05 -2.06 16.48
CA LEU A 245 4.19 -2.43 15.35
C LEU A 245 2.76 -2.71 15.81
N ASP A 246 2.60 -3.31 16.98
CA ASP A 246 1.31 -3.56 17.64
C ASP A 246 0.47 -2.30 17.89
N ASP A 247 1.07 -1.10 17.89
CA ASP A 247 0.36 0.17 18.04
C ASP A 247 0.00 0.80 16.69
N LEU A 248 0.49 0.26 15.56
CA LEU A 248 0.05 0.67 14.24
C LEU A 248 -1.39 0.26 14.01
N ARG A 249 -2.11 1.06 13.23
CA ARG A 249 -3.51 0.87 12.87
C ARG A 249 -3.74 1.14 11.39
N VAL A 250 -4.71 0.45 10.81
CA VAL A 250 -5.42 0.99 9.66
C VAL A 250 -6.41 2.01 10.20
N VAL A 251 -6.48 3.20 9.61
CA VAL A 251 -7.42 4.25 10.05
C VAL A 251 -8.24 4.74 8.86
N GLY A 252 -9.51 5.03 9.11
CA GLY A 252 -10.47 5.47 8.09
C GLY A 252 -11.04 6.84 8.40
N LYS A 253 -11.26 7.67 7.37
CA LYS A 253 -11.99 8.93 7.51
C LYS A 253 -13.48 8.69 7.27
N ASN A 254 -14.27 8.59 8.33
CA ASN A 254 -15.68 8.29 8.25
C ASN A 254 -16.46 9.43 7.56
N LYS A 255 -17.27 9.09 6.54
CA LYS A 255 -18.02 10.08 5.74
C LYS A 255 -19.14 10.75 6.53
N ALA A 256 -19.76 10.02 7.47
CA ALA A 256 -20.90 10.51 8.24
C ALA A 256 -20.47 11.40 9.40
N THR A 257 -19.43 11.01 10.15
CA THR A 257 -18.94 11.78 11.31
C THR A 257 -17.89 12.82 10.93
N GLY A 258 -17.22 12.64 9.79
CA GLY A 258 -16.08 13.48 9.40
C GLY A 258 -14.88 13.30 10.33
N GLN A 259 -14.80 12.20 11.08
CA GLN A 259 -13.73 11.89 12.03
C GLN A 259 -12.83 10.77 11.52
N TRP A 260 -11.62 10.71 12.08
CA TRP A 260 -10.74 9.55 11.91
C TRP A 260 -11.11 8.48 12.93
N GLU A 261 -11.32 7.26 12.44
CA GLU A 261 -11.69 6.09 13.22
C GLU A 261 -10.61 5.01 13.09
N ASP A 262 -10.40 4.27 14.18
CA ASP A 262 -9.51 3.12 14.21
C ASP A 262 -10.20 1.95 13.51
N LEU A 263 -9.59 1.46 12.43
CA LEU A 263 -10.03 0.25 11.70
C LEU A 263 -9.23 -0.98 12.12
N GLY A 264 -8.43 -0.87 13.17
CA GLY A 264 -7.77 -1.98 13.85
C GLY A 264 -6.46 -2.42 13.22
N ASN A 265 -5.97 -3.51 13.80
CA ASN A 265 -4.74 -4.22 13.46
C ASN A 265 -4.93 -5.69 13.86
N THR A 266 -5.53 -6.48 12.99
CA THR A 266 -5.80 -7.90 13.27
C THR A 266 -4.58 -8.78 13.05
N GLU A 267 -3.69 -8.36 12.15
CA GLU A 267 -2.44 -9.03 11.86
C GLU A 267 -1.43 -8.04 11.30
N ILE A 268 -0.17 -8.19 11.70
CA ILE A 268 0.91 -7.32 11.27
C ILE A 268 2.22 -8.10 11.15
N SER A 269 3.02 -7.78 10.14
CA SER A 269 4.34 -8.38 9.96
C SER A 269 5.32 -7.43 9.28
N GLY A 270 6.61 -7.73 9.41
CA GLY A 270 7.71 -6.94 8.90
C GLY A 270 8.40 -6.11 9.99
N GLY A 271 8.92 -4.95 9.59
CA GLY A 271 9.62 -4.00 10.44
C GLY A 271 9.22 -2.56 10.14
N LYS A 272 9.86 -1.60 10.81
CA LYS A 272 9.55 -0.17 10.62
C LYS A 272 9.86 0.34 9.20
N ASP A 273 10.80 -0.30 8.51
CA ASP A 273 11.22 0.14 7.17
C ASP A 273 10.47 -0.58 6.04
N LYS A 274 9.77 -1.68 6.35
CA LYS A 274 8.94 -2.42 5.38
C LYS A 274 8.05 -3.43 6.10
N GLY A 275 6.78 -3.45 5.76
CA GLY A 275 5.85 -4.43 6.32
C GLY A 275 4.44 -4.29 5.77
N TRP A 276 3.51 -4.99 6.42
CA TRP A 276 2.09 -4.95 6.10
C TRP A 276 1.23 -5.11 7.35
N ILE A 277 0.02 -4.58 7.29
CA ILE A 277 -0.97 -4.57 8.38
C ILE A 277 -2.35 -4.92 7.79
N ILE A 278 -3.12 -5.73 8.52
CA ILE A 278 -4.51 -6.07 8.17
C ILE A 278 -5.48 -5.39 9.14
N SER A 279 -6.51 -4.74 8.60
CA SER A 279 -7.58 -4.14 9.38
C SER A 279 -8.47 -5.18 10.08
N GLU A 280 -9.31 -4.72 11.01
CA GLU A 280 -10.57 -5.38 11.35
C GLU A 280 -11.55 -5.31 10.17
N THR A 281 -12.66 -6.04 10.29
CA THR A 281 -13.74 -5.96 9.29
C THR A 281 -14.46 -4.62 9.42
N PHE A 282 -14.55 -3.88 8.31
CA PHE A 282 -15.32 -2.63 8.21
C PHE A 282 -16.04 -2.57 6.87
N LEU A 283 -16.94 -1.59 6.70
CA LEU A 283 -17.64 -1.35 5.44
C LEU A 283 -16.92 -0.24 4.65
N PRO A 284 -16.18 -0.52 3.55
CA PRO A 284 -15.32 0.48 2.92
C PRO A 284 -16.05 1.72 2.41
N GLN A 285 -17.27 1.56 1.87
CA GLN A 285 -18.08 2.68 1.41
C GLN A 285 -18.47 3.70 2.50
N ASP A 286 -18.34 3.38 3.79
CA ASP A 286 -18.59 4.34 4.88
C ASP A 286 -17.44 5.34 5.06
N TYR A 287 -16.28 5.07 4.45
CA TYR A 287 -15.05 5.85 4.62
C TYR A 287 -14.64 6.55 3.34
N ALA A 288 -14.26 7.83 3.44
CA ALA A 288 -13.83 8.63 2.30
C ALA A 288 -12.49 8.13 1.75
N ILE A 289 -11.57 7.78 2.66
CA ILE A 289 -10.23 7.27 2.43
C ILE A 289 -9.80 6.45 3.65
N ILE A 290 -8.82 5.57 3.44
CA ILE A 290 -8.11 4.83 4.49
C ILE A 290 -6.61 5.15 4.43
N THR A 291 -5.91 5.08 5.55
CA THR A 291 -4.47 5.27 5.62
C THR A 291 -3.85 4.50 6.80
N LEU A 292 -2.53 4.58 6.93
CA LEU A 292 -1.80 4.12 8.09
C LEU A 292 -1.96 5.13 9.23
N GLY A 293 -2.12 4.61 10.43
CA GLY A 293 -2.14 5.38 11.65
C GLY A 293 -1.44 4.63 12.78
N GLY A 294 -1.57 5.17 13.97
CA GLY A 294 -1.15 4.48 15.18
C GLY A 294 -1.81 5.06 16.41
N THR A 295 -1.89 4.29 17.48
CA THR A 295 -2.36 4.79 18.76
C THR A 295 -1.20 5.45 19.50
N ARG A 296 -1.42 6.62 20.10
CA ARG A 296 -0.53 7.08 21.18
C ARG A 296 -0.57 6.02 22.26
N GLU A 297 0.59 5.73 22.86
CA GLU A 297 0.73 4.83 24.00
C GLU A 297 -0.52 4.86 24.88
N THR A 298 -1.39 3.86 24.73
CA THR A 298 -2.38 3.53 25.75
C THR A 298 -1.60 2.78 26.82
N GLU A 299 -1.01 3.61 27.67
CA GLU A 299 -0.63 3.41 29.07
C GLU A 299 0.09 2.12 29.47
N ALA A 300 1.31 2.35 29.96
CA ALA A 300 1.97 1.62 31.05
C ALA A 300 1.93 0.09 30.95
N TYR A 301 3.08 -0.50 30.59
CA TYR A 301 3.45 -1.79 31.17
C TYR A 301 3.14 -1.72 32.68
N THR A 302 2.15 -2.47 33.15
CA THR A 302 1.96 -2.67 34.58
C THR A 302 3.20 -3.37 35.08
N THR A 303 3.89 -2.76 36.05
CA THR A 303 4.95 -3.46 36.76
C THR A 303 4.30 -4.62 37.50
N VAL A 304 4.44 -5.84 37.00
CA VAL A 304 4.21 -7.02 37.81
C VAL A 304 5.18 -6.93 38.99
N ASN A 305 4.73 -7.07 40.23
CA ASN A 305 5.65 -7.12 41.36
C ASN A 305 6.17 -8.56 41.46
N LEU A 306 7.28 -8.87 40.78
CA LEU A 306 8.00 -10.13 41.01
C LEU A 306 8.93 -9.93 42.22
N ASP A 307 9.08 -10.98 43.02
CA ASP A 307 9.92 -10.97 44.21
C ASP A 307 11.41 -10.79 43.86
N ASN A 308 12.22 -10.51 44.88
CA ASN A 308 13.68 -10.48 44.73
C ASN A 308 14.22 -11.91 44.79
N TYR A 309 15.10 -12.26 43.85
CA TYR A 309 15.59 -13.63 43.72
C TYR A 309 17.01 -13.81 44.26
N TYR A 310 17.25 -14.93 44.90
CA TYR A 310 18.56 -15.39 45.34
C TYR A 310 18.91 -16.66 44.57
N ILE A 311 20.12 -16.74 44.01
CA ILE A 311 20.58 -17.86 43.18
C ILE A 311 21.93 -18.36 43.72
N SER A 312 22.02 -19.67 43.93
CA SER A 312 23.22 -20.39 44.39
C SER A 312 23.43 -21.69 43.61
N PRO A 313 24.02 -21.64 42.40
CA PRO A 313 24.21 -22.82 41.54
C PRO A 313 25.29 -23.79 42.04
N ASN A 314 25.08 -24.41 43.20
CA ASN A 314 26.04 -25.27 43.90
C ASN A 314 25.70 -26.78 43.78
N SER A 315 24.69 -27.14 42.98
CA SER A 315 24.20 -28.51 42.80
C SER A 315 23.61 -29.17 44.06
N ASP A 316 23.15 -28.39 45.04
CA ASP A 316 22.40 -28.89 46.20
C ASP A 316 20.88 -29.04 45.93
N GLY A 317 20.42 -28.56 44.77
CA GLY A 317 19.04 -28.63 44.30
C GLY A 317 18.18 -27.44 44.73
N VAL A 318 18.74 -26.47 45.45
CA VAL A 318 18.06 -25.28 45.97
C VAL A 318 18.59 -24.02 45.27
N ASN A 319 17.68 -23.20 44.73
CA ASN A 319 18.04 -21.92 44.09
C ASN A 319 19.07 -22.03 42.95
N GLU A 320 19.06 -23.14 42.21
CA GLU A 320 20.01 -23.41 41.11
C GLU A 320 19.86 -22.46 39.91
N ASN A 321 18.66 -21.90 39.72
CA ASN A 321 18.32 -21.09 38.57
C ASN A 321 17.31 -19.98 38.87
N LEU A 322 17.28 -18.95 38.03
CA LEU A 322 16.29 -17.88 38.11
C LEU A 322 14.94 -18.36 37.56
N LYS A 323 14.09 -18.93 38.41
CA LYS A 323 12.71 -19.29 38.05
C LYS A 323 11.76 -18.13 38.33
N LEU A 324 11.05 -17.70 37.29
CA LEU A 324 10.03 -16.65 37.36
C LEU A 324 8.67 -17.31 37.08
N ASP A 325 7.77 -17.32 38.05
CA ASP A 325 6.55 -18.15 38.02
C ASP A 325 5.71 -17.94 36.75
N LEU A 326 5.57 -16.68 36.30
CA LEU A 326 4.82 -16.30 35.10
C LEU A 326 5.39 -16.87 33.80
N THR A 327 6.66 -17.27 33.76
CA THR A 327 7.28 -17.80 32.53
C THR A 327 6.79 -19.20 32.18
N THR A 328 6.18 -19.91 33.14
CA THR A 328 5.57 -21.22 32.92
C THR A 328 4.24 -21.09 32.16
N GLU A 329 3.50 -20.02 32.41
CA GLU A 329 2.19 -19.74 31.83
C GLU A 329 2.31 -18.96 30.52
N TYR A 330 3.19 -17.96 30.46
CA TYR A 330 3.36 -17.06 29.31
C TYR A 330 4.69 -17.33 28.59
N ARG A 331 4.65 -18.21 27.58
CA ARG A 331 5.84 -18.69 26.86
C ARG A 331 6.39 -17.69 25.83
N ASN A 332 5.58 -16.73 25.37
CA ASN A 332 6.04 -15.65 24.50
C ASN A 332 6.62 -14.53 25.37
N ASN A 333 7.82 -14.76 25.90
CA ASN A 333 8.52 -13.81 26.75
C ASN A 333 9.98 -13.64 26.30
N SER A 334 10.64 -12.59 26.79
CA SER A 334 12.08 -12.39 26.62
C SER A 334 12.71 -11.83 27.89
N ILE A 335 13.88 -12.34 28.27
CA ILE A 335 14.66 -11.87 29.43
C ILE A 335 16.01 -11.31 29.00
N GLN A 336 16.44 -10.26 29.70
CA GLN A 336 17.78 -9.65 29.60
C GLN A 336 18.32 -9.45 31.02
N ILE A 337 19.57 -9.83 31.27
CA ILE A 337 20.23 -9.69 32.58
C ILE A 337 21.51 -8.87 32.41
N TYR A 338 21.74 -7.97 33.36
CA TYR A 338 22.81 -6.99 33.40
C TYR A 338 23.60 -7.09 34.70
N ASP A 339 24.90 -6.83 34.63
CA ASP A 339 25.74 -6.68 35.82
C ASP A 339 25.46 -5.35 36.55
N ARG A 340 26.15 -5.13 37.68
CA ARG A 340 26.08 -3.88 38.46
C ARG A 340 26.49 -2.61 37.69
N ASN A 341 27.21 -2.75 36.58
CA ASN A 341 27.66 -1.64 35.74
C ASN A 341 26.71 -1.38 34.57
N GLY A 342 25.60 -2.14 34.46
CA GLY A 342 24.66 -2.06 33.35
C GLY A 342 25.12 -2.78 32.08
N LEU A 343 26.18 -3.60 32.15
CA LEU A 343 26.61 -4.44 31.04
C LEU A 343 25.69 -5.66 30.94
N MET A 344 25.09 -5.88 29.77
CA MET A 344 24.30 -7.09 29.52
C MET A 344 25.22 -8.31 29.59
N VAL A 345 24.82 -9.31 30.36
CA VAL A 345 25.56 -10.57 30.54
C VAL A 345 24.77 -11.79 30.04
N TYR A 346 23.45 -11.68 29.97
CA TYR A 346 22.59 -12.77 29.50
C TYR A 346 21.37 -12.22 28.77
N LYS A 347 20.93 -12.93 27.73
CA LYS A 347 19.64 -12.68 27.06
C LYS A 347 19.03 -13.99 26.55
N LYS A 348 17.72 -14.13 26.62
CA LYS A 348 17.02 -15.30 26.07
C LYS A 348 15.56 -14.99 25.74
N ASP A 349 15.13 -15.45 24.58
CA ASP A 349 13.71 -15.49 24.20
C ASP A 349 13.09 -16.81 24.66
N GLN A 350 11.77 -16.80 24.90
CA GLN A 350 10.99 -17.92 25.43
C GLN A 350 11.62 -18.49 26.70
N TYR A 351 12.03 -17.61 27.61
CA TYR A 351 12.71 -17.98 28.84
C TYR A 351 11.80 -18.82 29.75
N GLN A 352 12.35 -19.88 30.34
CA GLN A 352 11.65 -20.84 31.22
C GLN A 352 12.50 -21.19 32.46
N GLY A 353 13.39 -20.29 32.86
CA GLY A 353 14.22 -20.48 34.05
C GLY A 353 15.60 -21.07 33.79
N GLU A 354 16.18 -20.88 32.61
CA GLU A 354 17.45 -21.51 32.25
C GLU A 354 18.70 -20.77 32.73
N PHE A 355 18.55 -19.59 33.34
CA PHE A 355 19.69 -18.83 33.82
C PHE A 355 20.25 -19.44 35.11
N VAL A 356 21.49 -19.93 35.04
CA VAL A 356 22.23 -20.60 36.11
C VAL A 356 23.51 -19.84 36.50
N GLY A 357 23.51 -18.51 36.35
CA GLY A 357 24.70 -17.69 36.64
C GLY A 357 25.80 -17.74 35.57
N ILE A 358 25.47 -18.17 34.34
CA ILE A 358 26.42 -18.26 33.22
C ILE A 358 26.05 -17.24 32.13
N ALA A 359 27.04 -16.46 31.67
CA ALA A 359 26.85 -15.47 30.61
C ALA A 359 26.68 -16.11 29.22
N ASN A 360 25.84 -15.52 28.35
CA ASN A 360 25.59 -16.02 26.99
C ASN A 360 25.71 -14.97 25.86
N VAL A 361 26.30 -13.80 26.14
CA VAL A 361 26.50 -12.70 25.18
C VAL A 361 27.98 -12.56 24.76
N ASP A 362 28.23 -12.19 23.50
CA ASP A 362 29.53 -12.36 22.82
C ASP A 362 30.55 -11.21 22.97
N MET A 363 30.34 -10.24 23.87
CA MET A 363 31.26 -9.10 23.99
C MET A 363 32.32 -9.29 25.08
N THR A 364 33.44 -9.89 24.66
CA THR A 364 34.82 -9.63 25.11
C THR A 364 35.41 -10.41 26.29
N TYR A 365 34.70 -11.18 27.11
CA TYR A 365 35.36 -12.19 27.96
C TYR A 365 34.42 -13.39 28.20
N ARG A 366 34.65 -14.46 27.42
CA ARG A 366 34.19 -15.85 27.67
C ARG A 366 32.67 -16.09 27.68
N ARG A 367 32.12 -16.41 26.52
CA ARG A 367 30.88 -17.18 26.41
C ARG A 367 31.00 -18.44 27.29
N ASN A 368 30.02 -18.69 28.15
CA ASN A 368 30.03 -19.78 29.14
C ASN A 368 30.99 -19.60 30.35
N SER A 369 31.46 -18.40 30.69
CA SER A 369 32.06 -18.17 32.01
C SER A 369 30.99 -18.00 33.07
N GLY A 370 31.24 -18.60 34.26
CA GLY A 370 30.51 -18.25 35.47
C GLY A 370 30.65 -16.76 35.77
N LEU A 371 29.54 -16.15 36.14
CA LEU A 371 29.45 -14.75 36.56
C LEU A 371 29.92 -14.62 38.01
N GLU A 372 30.55 -13.49 38.35
CA GLU A 372 31.02 -13.24 39.72
C GLU A 372 29.84 -13.09 40.70
N SER A 373 30.04 -13.47 41.97
CA SER A 373 29.06 -13.22 43.02
C SER A 373 28.73 -11.74 43.15
N GLY A 374 27.44 -11.40 43.16
CA GLY A 374 27.01 -10.01 43.21
C GLY A 374 25.55 -9.79 42.85
N ILE A 375 25.18 -8.52 42.78
CA ILE A 375 23.85 -8.09 42.37
C ILE A 375 23.82 -7.95 40.84
N TYR A 376 22.79 -8.54 40.24
CA TYR A 376 22.47 -8.42 38.82
C TYR A 376 21.06 -7.88 38.68
N PHE A 377 20.82 -7.15 37.59
CA PHE A 377 19.51 -6.59 37.26
C PHE A 377 18.94 -7.37 36.09
N TYR A 378 17.65 -7.68 36.12
CA TYR A 378 17.00 -8.34 35.01
C TYR A 378 15.77 -7.57 34.55
N ILE A 379 15.53 -7.67 33.26
CA ILE A 379 14.36 -7.15 32.58
C ILE A 379 13.69 -8.34 31.90
N ILE A 380 12.43 -8.62 32.26
CA ILE A 380 11.61 -9.61 31.57
C ILE A 380 10.41 -8.93 30.92
N THR A 381 10.11 -9.31 29.68
CA THR A 381 8.98 -8.81 28.89
C THR A 381 8.09 -9.99 28.53
N PHE A 382 6.81 -9.93 28.88
CA PHE A 382 5.78 -10.88 28.49
C PHE A 382 5.00 -10.28 27.32
N HIS A 383 5.24 -10.77 26.10
CA HIS A 383 4.70 -10.17 24.88
C HIS A 383 3.19 -10.38 24.75
N ASP A 384 2.68 -11.54 25.20
CA ASP A 384 1.24 -11.84 25.20
C ASP A 384 0.44 -10.95 26.18
N LEU A 385 1.06 -10.64 27.32
CA LEU A 385 0.45 -9.80 28.36
C LEU A 385 0.71 -8.31 28.15
N ARG A 386 1.66 -7.96 27.27
CA ARG A 386 2.21 -6.60 27.16
C ARG A 386 2.68 -6.08 28.53
N GLU A 387 3.29 -6.95 29.33
CA GLU A 387 3.82 -6.63 30.65
C GLU A 387 5.33 -6.68 30.67
N LYS A 388 5.94 -5.82 31.49
CA LYS A 388 7.40 -5.74 31.65
C LYS A 388 7.72 -5.60 33.12
N HIS A 389 8.63 -6.42 33.60
CA HIS A 389 9.13 -6.35 34.97
C HIS A 389 10.63 -6.08 34.99
N HIS A 390 11.02 -5.16 35.87
CA HIS A 390 12.41 -4.88 36.20
C HIS A 390 12.65 -5.35 37.64
N GLY A 391 13.59 -6.26 37.80
CA GLY A 391 13.95 -6.81 39.10
C GLY A 391 15.46 -6.89 39.28
N TYR A 392 15.86 -7.36 40.46
CA TYR A 392 17.25 -7.70 40.73
C TYR A 392 17.34 -9.10 41.34
N LEU A 393 18.50 -9.70 41.19
CA LEU A 393 18.86 -10.97 41.80
C LEU A 393 20.23 -10.87 42.45
N TYR A 394 20.44 -11.64 43.51
CA TYR A 394 21.77 -11.87 44.07
C TYR A 394 22.26 -13.25 43.63
N LEU A 395 23.41 -13.28 42.97
CA LEU A 395 24.11 -14.49 42.56
C LEU A 395 25.26 -14.74 43.52
N THR A 396 25.40 -15.98 43.99
CA THR A 396 26.59 -16.47 44.68
C THR A 396 26.90 -17.89 44.25
N ASP A 397 28.17 -18.27 44.41
CA ASP A 397 28.62 -19.66 44.33
C ASP A 397 28.40 -20.41 45.65
#